data_AF-B3LYG0-F1
#
_entry.id   AF-B3LYG0-F1
#
_cell.length_a   1.000
_cell.length_b   1.000
_cell.length_c   1.000
_cell.angle_alpha   90.00
_cell.angle_beta   90.00
_cell.angle_gamma   90.00
#
_symmetry.space_group_name_H-M   'P 1'
#
loop_
_entity.id
_entity.type
_entity.pdbx_description
1 polymer ?
#
loop_
_entity_poly.entity_id
_entity_poly.type
_entity_poly.pdbx_seq_one_letter_code
_entity_poly.pdbx_strand_id
1 'polypeptide(L)'
;MTGSIDRSACGLGSQLDGFHLPSDRPAMQRKRRLMREYNSYDDLNEPFRMFGSQSLDSIQTRVEMNPSGCDGLSTDGLDFYPSCSQSYSGLLREHNFKVKSYYYNVGNCVHCRKRIRFAMASLRCRACPLRCHIACCRQLTVNCIPQPQMGTKSGSLSDYAPQVAPMVPALIVHCVTEIESRGLQQEGLYRVSSTREKCKRLRQKLLRGKSTPHLGNKDTHTLCCCVKEFLRLLIHPLIPIYHRRFFEEATQLSNPLAVEEAVYVAVQDLPQAHRDTLAYLMLHWQRVADSPPVRMTVSNLAVIFAPTLFGDLDLTLENVVIWQQVLKVLLLLPSDFWDQFLEVHPLPSPMPSSYDFYDRPWDQSSHLRWSSVKTYFRSMVNLSSVHI
;
A
#
# COMPACT_ATOMS: atom_id res chain seq x y z
N MET A 1 42.00 22.23 -77.18
CA MET A 1 41.42 20.95 -77.62
C MET A 1 40.89 20.26 -76.37
N THR A 2 39.58 20.21 -76.18
CA THR A 2 38.95 19.94 -74.86
C THR A 2 37.52 19.41 -75.06
N GLY A 3 37.25 18.20 -74.57
CA GLY A 3 35.93 17.53 -74.50
C GLY A 3 36.06 16.34 -73.53
N SER A 4 35.09 16.11 -72.63
CA SER A 4 33.92 15.20 -72.84
C SER A 4 34.29 13.72 -72.57
N ILE A 5 33.88 13.10 -71.46
CA ILE A 5 32.55 12.44 -71.20
C ILE A 5 32.47 11.08 -71.94
N ASP A 6 32.11 9.92 -71.36
CA ASP A 6 31.17 9.63 -70.24
C ASP A 6 31.47 8.35 -69.40
N ARG A 7 30.64 8.11 -68.36
CA ARG A 7 30.12 6.84 -67.73
C ARG A 7 30.76 5.47 -68.04
N SER A 8 30.81 4.47 -67.14
CA SER A 8 30.23 4.23 -65.77
C SER A 8 30.98 3.01 -65.10
N ALA A 9 30.58 2.27 -64.04
CA ALA A 9 29.33 2.05 -63.28
C ALA A 9 29.56 1.51 -61.83
N CYS A 10 28.58 0.80 -61.25
CA CYS A 10 28.55 0.21 -59.88
C CYS A 10 29.15 -1.22 -59.83
N GLY A 11 29.37 -1.91 -58.69
CA GLY A 11 29.16 -1.72 -57.24
C GLY A 11 29.76 -2.97 -56.52
N LEU A 12 29.90 -3.13 -55.19
CA LEU A 12 29.23 -2.59 -54.00
C LEU A 12 30.25 -2.52 -52.83
N GLY A 13 30.04 -1.62 -51.86
CA GLY A 13 30.84 -1.55 -50.63
C GLY A 13 30.04 -0.93 -49.47
N SER A 14 30.17 -1.47 -48.26
CA SER A 14 29.31 -1.15 -47.13
C SER A 14 29.48 0.26 -46.57
N GLN A 15 28.39 1.04 -46.54
CA GLN A 15 28.26 2.22 -45.67
C GLN A 15 27.73 1.80 -44.30
N LEU A 16 28.22 2.46 -43.24
CA LEU A 16 27.71 2.38 -41.87
C LEU A 16 27.39 3.80 -41.40
N ASP A 17 26.12 4.20 -41.48
CA ASP A 17 25.69 5.53 -41.05
C ASP A 17 25.63 5.65 -39.53
N GLY A 18 26.46 6.54 -38.98
CA GLY A 18 26.54 6.82 -37.55
C GLY A 18 25.39 7.70 -37.06
N PHE A 19 24.25 7.12 -36.70
CA PHE A 19 23.14 7.84 -36.06
C PHE A 19 23.56 8.44 -34.70
N HIS A 20 23.80 9.74 -34.68
CA HIS A 20 24.17 10.47 -33.47
C HIS A 20 22.92 10.93 -32.71
N LEU A 21 22.49 10.18 -31.69
CA LEU A 21 21.34 10.57 -30.86
C LEU A 21 21.61 11.91 -30.13
N PRO A 22 20.64 12.85 -30.09
CA PRO A 22 20.76 14.06 -29.29
C PRO A 22 20.96 13.74 -27.80
N SER A 23 21.97 14.35 -27.17
CA SER A 23 22.24 14.14 -25.75
C SER A 23 21.27 14.96 -24.90
N ASP A 24 20.37 14.27 -24.18
CA ASP A 24 19.20 14.82 -23.47
C ASP A 24 19.52 15.61 -22.18
N ARG A 25 20.64 16.34 -22.20
CA ARG A 25 21.17 17.16 -21.11
C ARG A 25 20.19 18.25 -20.66
N PRO A 26 19.44 18.96 -21.53
CA PRO A 26 18.47 19.96 -21.09
C PRO A 26 17.34 19.33 -20.26
N ALA A 27 16.75 18.22 -20.72
CA ALA A 27 15.70 17.52 -19.98
C ALA A 27 16.21 16.97 -18.65
N MET A 28 17.40 16.35 -18.63
CA MET A 28 17.98 15.83 -17.38
C MET A 28 18.32 16.94 -16.38
N GLN A 29 18.79 18.11 -16.84
CA GLN A 29 19.01 19.27 -15.97
C GLN A 29 17.69 19.87 -15.47
N ARG A 30 16.66 19.97 -16.31
CA ARG A 30 15.32 20.46 -15.92
C ARG A 30 14.67 19.53 -14.89
N LYS A 31 14.75 18.21 -15.08
CA LYS A 31 14.32 17.19 -14.11
C LYS A 31 15.10 17.26 -12.80
N ARG A 32 16.42 17.48 -12.84
CA ARG A 32 17.24 17.71 -11.62
C ARG A 32 16.88 19.01 -10.91
N ARG A 33 16.51 20.08 -11.64
CA ARG A 33 16.05 21.34 -11.08
C ARG A 33 14.68 21.20 -10.41
N LEU A 34 13.70 20.61 -11.10
CA LEU A 34 12.37 20.31 -10.54
C LEU A 34 12.45 19.36 -9.34
N MET A 35 13.33 18.35 -9.36
CA MET A 35 13.58 17.52 -8.16
C MET A 35 14.22 18.31 -7.01
N ARG A 36 15.06 19.31 -7.27
CA ARG A 36 15.61 20.18 -6.22
C ARG A 36 14.54 21.13 -5.67
N GLU A 37 13.73 21.74 -6.53
CA GLU A 37 12.63 22.62 -6.14
C GLU A 37 11.55 21.83 -5.36
N TYR A 38 11.25 20.59 -5.75
CA TYR A 38 10.38 19.67 -4.99
C TYR A 38 10.97 19.27 -3.63
N ASN A 39 12.26 18.90 -3.56
CA ASN A 39 12.92 18.65 -2.27
C ASN A 39 12.96 19.94 -1.40
N SER A 40 13.04 21.12 -2.01
CA SER A 40 13.01 22.42 -1.32
C SER A 40 11.64 22.77 -0.74
N TYR A 41 10.54 22.16 -1.22
CA TYR A 41 9.22 22.29 -0.58
C TYR A 41 9.13 21.49 0.74
N ASP A 42 9.89 20.39 0.87
CA ASP A 42 10.06 19.64 2.14
C ASP A 42 10.93 20.45 3.16
N ASP A 43 11.75 21.41 2.71
CA ASP A 43 12.68 22.22 3.55
C ASP A 43 12.08 23.54 4.09
N LEU A 44 10.82 23.90 3.78
CA LEU A 44 10.14 25.11 4.28
C LEU A 44 9.68 24.96 5.76
N ASN A 45 10.65 24.79 6.67
CA ASN A 45 10.43 24.50 8.09
C ASN A 45 11.31 25.33 9.06
N GLU A 46 11.97 26.39 8.56
CA GLU A 46 12.84 27.30 9.32
C GLU A 46 12.10 28.51 9.96
N PRO A 47 11.06 28.26 10.79
CA PRO A 47 10.82 29.15 11.93
C PRO A 47 10.62 28.43 13.27
N PHE A 48 10.65 27.08 13.33
CA PHE A 48 10.35 26.31 14.54
C PHE A 48 11.51 25.44 15.04
N ARG A 49 12.64 26.09 15.36
CA ARG A 49 13.74 25.53 16.18
C ARG A 49 13.98 26.31 17.46
N MET A 50 12.92 26.54 18.24
CA MET A 50 13.01 27.06 19.60
C MET A 50 12.07 26.25 20.52
N PHE A 51 12.61 25.20 21.13
CA PHE A 51 12.67 25.04 22.59
C PHE A 51 13.48 23.78 22.96
N GLY A 52 14.15 23.83 24.10
CA GLY A 52 15.24 22.92 24.44
C GLY A 52 14.82 21.62 25.13
N SER A 53 15.76 20.68 25.16
CA SER A 53 15.70 19.46 25.98
C SER A 53 15.66 19.76 27.48
N GLN A 54 14.85 19.00 28.22
CA GLN A 54 15.17 18.63 29.59
C GLN A 54 14.98 17.12 29.76
N SER A 55 15.91 16.49 30.46
CA SER A 55 15.88 15.09 30.88
C SER A 55 15.33 14.98 32.31
N LEU A 56 14.69 13.87 32.65
CA LEU A 56 14.57 13.42 34.03
C LEU A 56 14.68 11.91 34.09
N ASP A 57 15.61 11.43 34.89
CA ASP A 57 15.82 10.01 35.21
C ASP A 57 15.05 9.62 36.48
N SER A 58 14.96 8.31 36.72
CA SER A 58 14.60 7.67 38.00
C SER A 58 13.16 7.85 38.51
N ILE A 59 12.45 6.73 38.59
CA ILE A 59 12.13 6.14 39.90
C ILE A 59 12.15 4.61 39.76
N GLN A 60 12.57 3.93 40.82
CA GLN A 60 12.87 2.50 40.84
C GLN A 60 11.99 1.78 41.85
N THR A 61 11.19 0.81 41.40
CA THR A 61 10.40 -0.04 42.29
C THR A 61 10.57 -1.50 41.90
N ARG A 62 11.10 -2.31 42.82
CA ARG A 62 11.17 -3.77 42.69
C ARG A 62 9.83 -4.37 43.10
N VAL A 63 9.36 -5.38 42.38
CA VAL A 63 8.48 -6.43 42.91
C VAL A 63 9.07 -7.75 42.47
N GLU A 64 9.19 -8.69 43.41
CA GLU A 64 9.99 -9.90 43.24
C GLU A 64 9.18 -11.07 42.64
N MET A 65 9.86 -12.14 42.25
CA MET A 65 9.21 -13.37 41.79
C MET A 65 8.99 -14.32 42.97
N ASN A 66 7.97 -15.17 42.87
CA ASN A 66 8.12 -16.56 43.29
C ASN A 66 7.28 -17.51 42.38
N PRO A 67 7.66 -18.80 42.21
CA PRO A 67 7.01 -19.72 41.27
C PRO A 67 6.17 -20.81 41.98
N SER A 68 5.41 -21.61 41.20
CA SER A 68 5.18 -23.07 41.31
C SER A 68 3.78 -23.48 40.81
N GLY A 69 3.58 -24.78 40.54
CA GLY A 69 2.37 -25.39 39.95
C GLY A 69 2.44 -25.44 38.41
N CYS A 70 2.46 -26.59 37.72
CA CYS A 70 1.52 -27.74 37.70
C CYS A 70 0.24 -27.40 36.89
N ASP A 71 -0.30 -28.26 36.01
CA ASP A 71 0.00 -29.67 35.69
C ASP A 71 0.18 -29.92 34.17
N GLY A 72 0.58 -31.14 33.80
CA GLY A 72 0.69 -31.58 32.41
C GLY A 72 -0.60 -32.24 31.89
N LEU A 73 -0.82 -32.20 30.58
CA LEU A 73 -1.87 -32.95 29.88
C LEU A 73 -1.39 -33.46 28.52
N SER A 74 -1.97 -34.59 28.11
CA SER A 74 -1.42 -35.54 27.14
C SER A 74 -1.27 -35.04 25.70
N THR A 75 -0.34 -35.67 24.97
CA THR A 75 -0.41 -35.76 23.51
C THR A 75 -1.40 -36.83 23.11
N ASP A 76 -2.54 -36.44 22.51
CA ASP A 76 -3.11 -37.05 21.31
C ASP A 76 -4.41 -36.34 20.93
N GLY A 77 -4.89 -36.58 19.70
CA GLY A 77 -6.18 -36.06 19.23
C GLY A 77 -6.11 -34.80 18.36
N LEU A 78 -7.11 -34.71 17.49
CA LEU A 78 -7.42 -33.53 16.67
C LEU A 78 -7.86 -32.37 17.58
N ASP A 79 -7.69 -31.10 17.16
CA ASP A 79 -8.88 -30.36 16.74
C ASP A 79 -8.65 -28.94 16.17
N PHE A 80 -9.72 -28.45 15.56
CA PHE A 80 -9.90 -27.12 14.97
C PHE A 80 -10.05 -26.06 16.08
N TYR A 81 -9.10 -25.12 16.19
CA TYR A 81 -9.22 -24.01 17.16
C TYR A 81 -10.32 -23.03 16.68
N PRO A 82 -11.33 -22.70 17.51
CA PRO A 82 -12.40 -21.79 17.11
C PRO A 82 -11.89 -20.40 16.71
N SER A 83 -12.49 -19.84 15.65
CA SER A 83 -12.30 -18.47 15.21
C SER A 83 -12.53 -17.46 16.34
N CYS A 84 -11.68 -16.44 16.42
CA CYS A 84 -11.75 -15.40 17.44
C CYS A 84 -12.25 -14.11 16.79
N SER A 85 -13.56 -14.03 16.57
CA SER A 85 -14.21 -12.94 15.85
C SER A 85 -14.45 -11.70 16.72
N GLN A 86 -14.06 -10.52 16.21
CA GLN A 86 -14.51 -9.21 16.72
C GLN A 86 -14.28 -8.08 15.69
N SER A 87 -15.38 -7.49 15.22
CA SER A 87 -15.65 -6.07 14.85
C SER A 87 -14.50 -5.04 14.80
N TYR A 88 -14.49 -4.02 13.91
CA TYR A 88 -15.26 -3.74 12.68
C TYR A 88 -14.34 -2.95 11.72
N SER A 89 -14.09 -3.45 10.50
CA SER A 89 -13.50 -2.73 9.34
C SER A 89 -13.37 -3.71 8.16
N GLY A 90 -13.28 -3.24 6.91
CA GLY A 90 -13.24 -4.13 5.73
C GLY A 90 -12.08 -5.13 5.71
N LEU A 91 -10.96 -4.80 6.37
CA LEU A 91 -9.69 -5.53 6.35
C LEU A 91 -9.52 -6.64 7.40
N LEU A 92 -10.57 -7.02 8.13
CA LEU A 92 -10.50 -7.97 9.26
C LEU A 92 -10.34 -9.44 8.83
N ARG A 93 -9.20 -9.78 8.21
CA ARG A 93 -8.84 -11.17 7.92
C ARG A 93 -8.36 -11.89 9.20
N GLU A 94 -9.03 -12.97 9.57
CA GLU A 94 -8.64 -13.84 10.69
C GLU A 94 -7.32 -14.60 10.44
N HIS A 95 -6.65 -15.05 11.51
CA HIS A 95 -5.43 -15.86 11.41
C HIS A 95 -5.73 -17.36 11.31
N ASN A 96 -5.45 -17.96 10.15
CA ASN A 96 -5.38 -19.42 10.05
C ASN A 96 -4.09 -19.94 10.72
N PHE A 97 -4.21 -20.50 11.92
CA PHE A 97 -3.08 -21.01 12.69
C PHE A 97 -2.70 -22.47 12.35
N LYS A 98 -1.44 -22.82 12.66
CA LYS A 98 -1.00 -24.20 12.87
C LYS A 98 -0.08 -24.26 14.09
N VAL A 99 -0.31 -25.24 14.97
CA VAL A 99 0.58 -25.57 16.09
C VAL A 99 1.92 -26.07 15.53
N LYS A 100 3.03 -25.56 16.07
CA LYS A 100 4.39 -26.04 15.80
C LYS A 100 5.25 -25.95 17.06
N SER A 101 5.95 -27.03 17.37
CA SER A 101 7.10 -27.04 18.30
C SER A 101 8.36 -26.67 17.55
N TYR A 102 9.28 -25.95 18.19
CA TYR A 102 10.48 -25.43 17.54
C TYR A 102 11.77 -25.83 18.28
N TYR A 103 12.61 -26.60 17.61
CA TYR A 103 13.94 -27.02 18.08
C TYR A 103 15.03 -25.98 17.76
N TYR A 104 14.65 -24.72 17.53
CA TYR A 104 15.53 -23.60 17.23
C TYR A 104 14.86 -22.27 17.59
N ASN A 105 15.63 -21.19 17.68
CA ASN A 105 15.11 -19.87 18.06
C ASN A 105 14.23 -19.26 16.96
N VAL A 106 12.93 -19.13 17.22
CA VAL A 106 11.94 -18.50 16.32
C VAL A 106 11.59 -17.05 16.67
N GLY A 107 12.21 -16.49 17.71
CA GLY A 107 11.94 -15.16 18.25
C GLY A 107 10.85 -15.16 19.33
N ASN A 108 10.05 -14.10 19.35
CA ASN A 108 9.19 -13.75 20.46
C ASN A 108 7.70 -13.84 20.09
N CYS A 109 6.87 -14.12 21.09
CA CYS A 109 5.41 -14.07 20.97
C CYS A 109 4.95 -12.63 20.70
N VAL A 110 4.13 -12.42 19.66
CA VAL A 110 3.66 -11.07 19.27
C VAL A 110 2.85 -10.37 20.35
N HIS A 111 2.01 -11.10 21.10
CA HIS A 111 1.24 -10.55 22.22
C HIS A 111 2.15 -10.24 23.43
N CYS A 112 2.58 -11.27 24.17
CA CYS A 112 3.23 -11.06 25.47
C CYS A 112 4.73 -10.66 25.39
N ARG A 113 5.28 -10.48 24.19
CA ARG A 113 6.68 -10.07 23.87
C ARG A 113 7.81 -10.97 24.42
N LYS A 114 7.52 -11.96 25.27
CA LYS A 114 8.46 -12.99 25.77
C LYS A 114 8.92 -13.93 24.64
N ARG A 115 10.13 -14.49 24.76
CA ARG A 115 10.72 -15.45 23.79
C ARG A 115 9.94 -16.78 23.82
N ILE A 116 9.64 -17.34 22.64
CA ILE A 116 9.10 -18.71 22.52
C ILE A 116 10.24 -19.68 22.85
N ARG A 117 10.06 -20.52 23.87
CA ARG A 117 11.11 -21.43 24.38
C ARG A 117 11.37 -22.59 23.40
N PHE A 118 12.59 -23.13 23.44
CA PHE A 118 12.98 -24.34 22.72
C PHE A 118 12.06 -25.53 23.08
N ALA A 119 11.77 -26.37 22.08
CA ALA A 119 10.89 -27.56 22.13
C ALA A 119 9.43 -27.32 22.57
N MET A 120 9.05 -26.12 23.01
CA MET A 120 7.68 -25.79 23.37
C MET A 120 6.79 -25.55 22.14
N ALA A 121 5.54 -26.02 22.23
CA ALA A 121 4.54 -25.80 21.20
C ALA A 121 4.07 -24.33 21.17
N SER A 122 3.85 -23.81 19.97
CA SER A 122 3.40 -22.44 19.73
C SER A 122 2.59 -22.34 18.45
N LEU A 123 1.78 -21.29 18.31
CA LEU A 123 0.98 -21.06 17.11
C LEU A 123 1.75 -20.19 16.12
N ARG A 124 1.68 -20.57 14.85
CA ARG A 124 2.15 -19.76 13.71
C ARG A 124 1.03 -19.61 12.70
N CYS A 125 0.78 -18.39 12.23
CA CYS A 125 -0.16 -18.16 11.14
C CYS A 125 0.40 -18.72 9.81
N ARG A 126 -0.47 -19.26 8.95
CA ARG A 126 -0.08 -19.79 7.63
C ARG A 126 0.24 -18.67 6.63
N ALA A 127 -0.50 -17.56 6.66
CA ALA A 127 -0.43 -16.50 5.65
C ALA A 127 0.43 -15.28 6.05
N CYS A 128 0.59 -15.01 7.35
CA CYS A 128 1.37 -13.87 7.87
C CYS A 128 2.52 -14.34 8.78
N PRO A 129 3.50 -13.48 9.12
CA PRO A 129 4.68 -13.89 9.89
C PRO A 129 4.42 -14.03 11.40
N LEU A 130 3.17 -13.88 11.86
CA LEU A 130 2.80 -13.89 13.29
C LEU A 130 3.09 -15.24 13.95
N ARG A 131 3.64 -15.16 15.17
CA ARG A 131 3.86 -16.29 16.08
C ARG A 131 3.45 -15.89 17.50
N CYS A 132 2.78 -16.78 18.22
CA CYS A 132 2.37 -16.57 19.61
C CYS A 132 2.39 -17.86 20.43
N HIS A 133 2.41 -17.76 21.76
CA HIS A 133 2.11 -18.90 22.63
C HIS A 133 0.63 -19.26 22.50
N ILE A 134 0.29 -20.55 22.67
CA ILE A 134 -1.09 -21.05 22.57
C ILE A 134 -2.02 -20.27 23.52
N ALA A 135 -1.61 -20.11 24.79
CA ALA A 135 -2.35 -19.33 25.79
C ALA A 135 -2.56 -17.84 25.42
N CYS A 136 -1.67 -17.25 24.61
CA CYS A 136 -1.80 -15.85 24.17
C CYS A 136 -2.71 -15.67 22.95
N CYS A 137 -3.26 -16.74 22.36
CA CYS A 137 -4.05 -16.65 21.12
C CYS A 137 -5.31 -15.82 21.29
N ARG A 138 -6.03 -16.00 22.41
CA ARG A 138 -7.28 -15.29 22.76
C ARG A 138 -7.06 -13.81 23.15
N GLN A 139 -5.83 -13.31 23.05
CA GLN A 139 -5.42 -11.96 23.45
C GLN A 139 -4.79 -11.18 22.27
N LEU A 140 -4.97 -11.68 21.04
CA LEU A 140 -4.45 -11.05 19.83
C LEU A 140 -5.43 -9.98 19.31
N THR A 141 -5.03 -8.72 19.41
CA THR A 141 -5.75 -7.55 18.83
C THR A 141 -5.25 -7.18 17.42
N VAL A 142 -4.48 -8.05 16.77
CA VAL A 142 -3.80 -7.77 15.49
C VAL A 142 -4.30 -8.72 14.41
N ASN A 143 -4.72 -8.16 13.27
CA ASN A 143 -5.33 -8.92 12.16
C ASN A 143 -4.29 -9.63 11.29
N CYS A 144 -4.74 -10.59 10.46
CA CYS A 144 -3.87 -11.34 9.57
C CYS A 144 -3.58 -10.53 8.30
N ILE A 145 -2.46 -9.82 8.28
CA ILE A 145 -1.93 -9.14 7.09
C ILE A 145 -1.07 -10.15 6.30
N PRO A 146 -1.58 -10.77 5.21
CA PRO A 146 -0.84 -11.76 4.45
C PRO A 146 0.43 -11.18 3.82
N GLN A 147 1.43 -12.03 3.59
CA GLN A 147 2.64 -11.64 2.85
C GLN A 147 2.51 -11.93 1.35
N PRO A 148 3.27 -11.23 0.49
CA PRO A 148 3.52 -11.69 -0.88
C PRO A 148 4.13 -13.09 -0.88
N GLN A 149 3.97 -13.84 -1.97
CA GLN A 149 4.67 -15.10 -2.15
C GLN A 149 6.20 -14.89 -2.28
N MET A 150 6.96 -15.95 -2.08
CA MET A 150 8.43 -15.90 -2.20
C MET A 150 8.83 -15.97 -3.68
N GLY A 151 9.27 -14.83 -4.23
CA GLY A 151 9.73 -14.71 -5.60
C GLY A 151 10.78 -13.62 -5.79
N THR A 152 11.35 -13.53 -6.99
CA THR A 152 12.25 -12.45 -7.41
C THR A 152 11.50 -11.14 -7.51
N LYS A 153 11.88 -10.15 -6.70
CA LYS A 153 11.23 -8.83 -6.68
C LYS A 153 11.82 -7.96 -7.80
N SER A 154 11.06 -7.82 -8.88
CA SER A 154 11.31 -6.88 -9.99
C SER A 154 11.22 -5.42 -9.55
N GLY A 155 10.43 -5.14 -8.52
CA GLY A 155 10.07 -3.79 -8.08
C GLY A 155 8.63 -3.40 -8.44
N SER A 156 7.85 -4.31 -9.05
CA SER A 156 6.41 -4.12 -9.28
C SER A 156 5.63 -4.16 -7.97
N LEU A 157 4.52 -3.44 -7.89
CA LEU A 157 3.65 -3.40 -6.71
C LEU A 157 3.15 -4.81 -6.33
N SER A 158 2.84 -5.62 -7.33
CA SER A 158 2.41 -7.02 -7.19
C SER A 158 3.45 -7.92 -6.48
N ASP A 159 4.74 -7.57 -6.52
CA ASP A 159 5.83 -8.30 -5.82
C ASP A 159 5.81 -8.09 -4.29
N TYR A 160 5.04 -7.09 -3.85
CA TYR A 160 4.90 -6.68 -2.46
C TYR A 160 3.49 -6.91 -1.91
N ALA A 161 2.50 -7.05 -2.79
CA ALA A 161 1.11 -7.36 -2.50
C ALA A 161 0.88 -8.86 -2.19
N PRO A 162 -0.08 -9.20 -1.31
CA PRO A 162 -0.54 -10.57 -1.17
C PRO A 162 -1.29 -11.04 -2.42
N GLN A 163 -1.31 -12.35 -2.66
CA GLN A 163 -2.04 -12.99 -3.77
C GLN A 163 -3.53 -13.23 -3.46
N VAL A 164 -4.09 -12.45 -2.53
CA VAL A 164 -5.48 -12.54 -2.09
C VAL A 164 -6.03 -11.13 -1.87
N ALA A 165 -7.30 -10.90 -2.21
CA ALA A 165 -7.92 -9.61 -2.00
C ALA A 165 -8.05 -9.25 -0.50
N PRO A 166 -8.01 -7.95 -0.15
CA PRO A 166 -7.53 -6.85 -0.98
C PRO A 166 -5.99 -6.88 -1.11
N MET A 167 -5.50 -6.59 -2.31
CA MET A 167 -4.09 -6.79 -2.70
C MET A 167 -3.14 -5.66 -2.22
N VAL A 168 -3.21 -5.29 -0.94
CA VAL A 168 -2.43 -4.20 -0.36
C VAL A 168 -1.10 -4.71 0.24
N PRO A 169 0.07 -4.14 -0.12
CA PRO A 169 1.35 -4.51 0.48
C PRO A 169 1.39 -4.35 1.99
N ALA A 170 1.84 -5.38 2.70
CA ALA A 170 1.94 -5.40 4.16
C ALA A 170 2.76 -4.24 4.77
N LEU A 171 3.72 -3.68 4.02
CA LEU A 171 4.45 -2.47 4.41
C LEU A 171 3.52 -1.27 4.57
N ILE A 172 2.61 -1.06 3.61
CA ILE A 172 1.66 0.05 3.63
C ILE A 172 0.68 -0.16 4.79
N VAL A 173 0.06 -1.32 4.91
CA VAL A 173 -0.89 -1.62 6.00
C VAL A 173 -0.27 -1.39 7.37
N HIS A 174 0.93 -1.96 7.63
CA HIS A 174 1.60 -1.76 8.92
C HIS A 174 1.96 -0.28 9.21
N CYS A 175 2.41 0.48 8.21
CA CYS A 175 2.72 1.90 8.40
C CYS A 175 1.45 2.74 8.60
N VAL A 176 0.42 2.53 7.78
CA VAL A 176 -0.84 3.30 7.82
C VAL A 176 -1.59 3.07 9.13
N THR A 177 -1.79 1.82 9.58
CA THR A 177 -2.45 1.53 10.87
C THR A 177 -1.74 2.21 12.05
N GLU A 178 -0.41 2.25 12.05
CA GLU A 178 0.40 2.86 13.11
C GLU A 178 0.50 4.41 12.97
N ILE A 179 0.28 4.98 11.79
CA ILE A 179 0.07 6.42 11.60
C ILE A 179 -1.31 6.81 12.11
N GLU A 180 -2.35 6.02 11.83
CA GLU A 180 -3.72 6.29 12.27
C GLU A 180 -3.87 6.23 13.79
N SER A 181 -3.29 5.20 14.43
CA SER A 181 -3.47 4.92 15.86
C SER A 181 -2.89 5.96 16.82
N ARG A 182 -2.16 6.99 16.33
CA ARG A 182 -1.52 8.03 17.16
C ARG A 182 -1.09 9.30 16.42
N GLY A 183 -0.99 9.27 15.09
CA GLY A 183 -0.54 10.39 14.26
C GLY A 183 -1.65 11.38 13.88
N LEU A 184 -2.92 11.00 13.94
CA LEU A 184 -4.04 11.88 13.58
C LEU A 184 -4.23 13.08 14.54
N GLN A 185 -3.42 13.19 15.59
CA GLN A 185 -3.33 14.33 16.51
C GLN A 185 -2.05 15.17 16.29
N GLN A 186 -1.26 14.87 15.25
CA GLN A 186 0.05 15.48 14.98
C GLN A 186 0.00 16.35 13.72
N GLU A 187 0.35 17.63 13.86
CA GLU A 187 0.38 18.58 12.74
C GLU A 187 1.35 18.14 11.64
N GLY A 188 0.96 18.36 10.38
CA GLY A 188 1.86 18.23 9.23
C GLY A 188 2.26 16.80 8.88
N LEU A 189 1.38 15.81 9.12
CA LEU A 189 1.55 14.45 8.58
C LEU A 189 1.86 14.50 7.08
N TYR A 190 2.77 13.63 6.63
CA TYR A 190 3.33 13.57 5.27
C TYR A 190 4.06 14.82 4.74
N ARG A 191 3.79 16.04 5.24
CA ARG A 191 4.57 17.25 4.93
C ARG A 191 5.94 17.20 5.60
N VAL A 192 5.98 17.02 6.92
CA VAL A 192 7.26 17.01 7.65
C VAL A 192 8.02 15.71 7.36
N SER A 193 9.28 15.85 6.93
CA SER A 193 10.13 14.72 6.52
C SER A 193 11.14 14.29 7.59
N SER A 194 11.40 12.98 7.65
CA SER A 194 12.41 12.35 8.52
C SER A 194 13.69 12.04 7.73
N THR A 195 14.79 11.75 8.46
CA THR A 195 16.09 11.54 7.80
C THR A 195 16.09 10.32 6.90
N ARG A 196 16.66 10.47 5.69
CA ARG A 196 16.67 9.46 4.63
C ARG A 196 17.15 8.08 5.10
N GLU A 197 18.13 8.02 6.00
CA GLU A 197 18.64 6.76 6.54
C GLU A 197 17.70 6.11 7.58
N LYS A 198 16.96 6.89 8.40
CA LYS A 198 15.88 6.33 9.23
C LYS A 198 14.81 5.66 8.36
N CYS A 199 14.39 6.36 7.30
CA CYS A 199 13.36 5.92 6.35
C CYS A 199 13.78 4.66 5.56
N LYS A 200 14.89 4.72 4.84
CA LYS A 200 15.49 3.60 4.09
C LYS A 200 15.67 2.35 4.96
N ARG A 201 16.21 2.48 6.17
CA ARG A 201 16.41 1.38 7.12
C ARG A 201 15.09 0.77 7.61
N LEU A 202 14.05 1.59 7.80
CA LEU A 202 12.72 1.09 8.13
C LEU A 202 12.11 0.32 6.94
N ARG A 203 12.14 0.89 5.73
CA ARG A 203 11.63 0.24 4.51
C ARG A 203 12.32 -1.10 4.27
N GLN A 204 13.65 -1.16 4.36
CA GLN A 204 14.40 -2.42 4.25
C GLN A 204 14.07 -3.44 5.34
N LYS A 205 13.76 -3.01 6.57
CA LYS A 205 13.30 -3.90 7.65
C LYS A 205 11.91 -4.48 7.35
N LEU A 206 10.99 -3.67 6.83
CA LEU A 206 9.62 -4.08 6.50
C LEU A 206 9.59 -5.02 5.29
N LEU A 207 10.25 -4.66 4.19
CA LEU A 207 10.31 -5.45 2.94
C LEU A 207 10.97 -6.84 3.09
N ARG A 208 11.64 -7.09 4.23
CA ARG A 208 12.22 -8.40 4.60
C ARG A 208 11.21 -9.43 5.14
N GLY A 209 10.01 -9.03 5.60
CA GLY A 209 8.89 -9.92 5.98
C GLY A 209 9.12 -10.94 7.12
N LYS A 210 10.31 -11.05 7.73
CA LYS A 210 10.68 -12.18 8.62
C LYS A 210 9.90 -12.28 9.95
N SER A 211 9.27 -11.20 10.39
CA SER A 211 8.48 -11.10 11.62
C SER A 211 7.49 -9.95 11.51
N THR A 212 6.34 -10.03 12.20
CA THR A 212 5.45 -8.89 12.43
C THR A 212 6.27 -7.70 12.98
N PRO A 213 6.19 -6.49 12.40
CA PRO A 213 6.99 -5.37 12.83
C PRO A 213 6.41 -4.72 14.09
N HIS A 214 7.26 -4.43 15.07
CA HIS A 214 6.94 -3.47 16.13
C HIS A 214 7.29 -2.06 15.63
N LEU A 215 6.28 -1.18 15.49
CA LEU A 215 6.44 0.17 14.96
C LEU A 215 6.19 1.29 15.98
N GLY A 216 5.49 1.05 17.09
CA GLY A 216 5.28 2.01 18.20
C GLY A 216 6.53 2.53 18.93
N ASN A 217 7.75 2.28 18.42
CA ASN A 217 8.97 3.00 18.80
C ASN A 217 9.64 3.70 17.61
N LYS A 218 8.85 4.08 16.60
CA LYS A 218 9.25 4.82 15.40
C LYS A 218 8.46 6.12 15.35
N ASP A 219 9.15 7.23 15.14
CA ASP A 219 8.51 8.52 14.92
C ASP A 219 7.55 8.45 13.73
N THR A 220 6.42 9.17 13.83
CA THR A 220 5.33 9.18 12.85
C THR A 220 5.79 9.70 11.48
N HIS A 221 6.64 10.74 11.45
CA HIS A 221 7.17 11.27 10.19
C HIS A 221 8.06 10.24 9.48
N THR A 222 8.81 9.43 10.22
CA THR A 222 9.56 8.28 9.67
C THR A 222 8.64 7.23 9.03
N LEU A 223 7.43 6.99 9.57
CA LEU A 223 6.44 6.12 8.93
C LEU A 223 5.87 6.76 7.66
N CYS A 224 5.51 8.05 7.73
CA CYS A 224 4.99 8.83 6.61
C CYS A 224 5.98 8.81 5.42
N CYS A 225 7.26 9.12 5.69
CA CYS A 225 8.33 9.01 4.71
C CYS A 225 8.52 7.59 4.19
N CYS A 226 8.34 6.55 5.02
CA CYS A 226 8.48 5.16 4.57
C CYS A 226 7.40 4.77 3.55
N VAL A 227 6.19 5.34 3.64
CA VAL A 227 5.16 5.21 2.61
C VAL A 227 5.52 6.03 1.37
N LYS A 228 5.91 7.32 1.51
CA LYS A 228 6.39 8.16 0.38
C LYS A 228 7.55 7.47 -0.39
N GLU A 229 8.54 6.92 0.31
CA GLU A 229 9.71 6.26 -0.29
C GLU A 229 9.38 4.89 -0.88
N PHE A 230 8.40 4.14 -0.34
CA PHE A 230 7.98 2.87 -0.94
C PHE A 230 7.32 3.10 -2.30
N LEU A 231 6.31 3.98 -2.36
CA LEU A 231 5.55 4.26 -3.58
C LEU A 231 6.45 4.83 -4.70
N ARG A 232 7.34 5.77 -4.36
CA ARG A 232 8.29 6.39 -5.31
C ARG A 232 9.40 5.43 -5.80
N LEU A 233 9.54 4.25 -5.22
CA LEU A 233 10.57 3.25 -5.61
C LEU A 233 9.99 1.99 -6.25
N LEU A 234 8.71 2.02 -6.63
CA LEU A 234 8.13 1.01 -7.52
C LEU A 234 8.67 1.19 -8.94
N ILE A 235 8.85 0.09 -9.68
CA ILE A 235 9.27 0.13 -11.11
C ILE A 235 8.20 0.76 -12.00
N HIS A 236 6.94 0.67 -11.58
CA HIS A 236 5.81 1.37 -12.17
C HIS A 236 5.08 2.16 -11.06
N PRO A 237 4.72 3.43 -11.29
CA PRO A 237 4.00 4.26 -10.33
C PRO A 237 2.65 3.65 -9.90
N LEU A 238 2.10 4.11 -8.76
CA LEU A 238 0.83 3.57 -8.24
C LEU A 238 -0.31 3.75 -9.24
N ILE A 239 -0.35 4.87 -9.95
CA ILE A 239 -1.14 5.04 -11.18
C ILE A 239 -0.18 4.77 -12.35
N PRO A 240 -0.25 3.60 -13.02
CA PRO A 240 0.71 3.23 -14.06
C PRO A 240 0.64 4.17 -15.26
N ILE A 241 1.77 4.38 -15.94
CA ILE A 241 1.91 5.34 -17.05
C ILE A 241 0.81 5.13 -18.12
N TYR A 242 0.56 3.88 -18.50
CA TYR A 242 -0.47 3.50 -19.49
C TYR A 242 -1.92 3.84 -19.09
N HIS A 243 -2.18 4.12 -17.82
CA HIS A 243 -3.51 4.45 -17.28
C HIS A 243 -3.67 5.95 -17.00
N ARG A 244 -2.57 6.72 -16.89
CA ARG A 244 -2.59 8.16 -16.53
C ARG A 244 -3.58 8.96 -17.37
N ARG A 245 -3.54 8.77 -18.70
CA ARG A 245 -4.36 9.52 -19.66
C ARG A 245 -5.84 9.50 -19.32
N PHE A 246 -6.38 8.37 -18.84
CA PHE A 246 -7.80 8.24 -18.54
C PHE A 246 -8.21 9.13 -17.37
N PHE A 247 -7.33 9.31 -16.38
CA PHE A 247 -7.53 10.27 -15.29
C PHE A 247 -7.32 11.72 -15.75
N GLU A 248 -6.28 11.97 -16.54
CA GLU A 248 -5.93 13.31 -17.05
C GLU A 248 -7.05 13.86 -17.96
N GLU A 249 -7.56 13.04 -18.88
CA GLU A 249 -8.71 13.31 -19.76
C GLU A 249 -10.00 13.50 -18.93
N ALA A 250 -10.27 12.63 -17.94
CA ALA A 250 -11.45 12.75 -17.08
C ALA A 250 -11.50 14.11 -16.35
N THR A 251 -10.37 14.63 -15.89
CA THR A 251 -10.31 15.96 -15.23
C THR A 251 -10.48 17.17 -16.16
N GLN A 252 -10.51 16.96 -17.48
CA GLN A 252 -10.76 18.02 -18.47
C GLN A 252 -12.23 18.14 -18.85
N LEU A 253 -13.09 17.21 -18.40
CA LEU A 253 -14.52 17.24 -18.66
C LEU A 253 -15.22 18.39 -17.91
N SER A 254 -16.05 19.16 -18.61
CA SER A 254 -16.69 20.36 -18.04
C SER A 254 -17.86 20.09 -17.09
N ASN A 255 -18.41 18.86 -17.09
CA ASN A 255 -19.51 18.44 -16.22
C ASN A 255 -18.96 17.63 -15.03
N PRO A 256 -19.09 18.08 -13.77
CA PRO A 256 -18.59 17.36 -12.60
C PRO A 256 -19.06 15.90 -12.48
N LEU A 257 -20.30 15.58 -12.90
CA LEU A 257 -20.81 14.20 -12.88
C LEU A 257 -20.11 13.31 -13.92
N ALA A 258 -19.70 13.88 -15.05
CA ALA A 258 -18.93 13.16 -16.08
C ALA A 258 -17.45 13.00 -15.65
N VAL A 259 -16.89 13.95 -14.90
CA VAL A 259 -15.59 13.79 -14.23
C VAL A 259 -15.65 12.61 -13.24
N GLU A 260 -16.68 12.56 -12.40
CA GLU A 260 -16.90 11.48 -11.43
C GLU A 260 -17.04 10.10 -12.13
N GLU A 261 -17.91 9.99 -13.15
CA GLU A 261 -18.09 8.75 -13.91
C GLU A 261 -16.81 8.28 -14.61
N ALA A 262 -16.10 9.18 -15.30
CA ALA A 262 -14.86 8.83 -16.01
C ALA A 262 -13.72 8.45 -15.05
N VAL A 263 -13.61 9.11 -13.89
CA VAL A 263 -12.64 8.72 -12.85
C VAL A 263 -13.01 7.36 -12.23
N TYR A 264 -14.28 7.05 -11.99
CA TYR A 264 -14.68 5.71 -11.52
C TYR A 264 -14.29 4.60 -12.49
N VAL A 265 -14.50 4.79 -13.79
CA VAL A 265 -14.05 3.82 -14.82
C VAL A 265 -12.53 3.68 -14.80
N ALA A 266 -11.79 4.80 -14.78
CA ALA A 266 -10.33 4.80 -14.72
C ALA A 266 -9.77 4.11 -13.46
N VAL A 267 -10.46 4.18 -12.32
CA VAL A 267 -10.12 3.41 -11.10
C VAL A 267 -10.46 1.93 -11.25
N GLN A 268 -11.60 1.57 -11.84
CA GLN A 268 -12.00 0.16 -12.00
C GLN A 268 -11.03 -0.62 -12.91
N ASP A 269 -10.54 0.02 -13.98
CA ASP A 269 -9.59 -0.55 -14.95
C ASP A 269 -8.15 -0.71 -14.39
N LEU A 270 -7.82 -0.11 -13.25
CA LEU A 270 -6.49 -0.30 -12.64
C LEU A 270 -6.25 -1.77 -12.26
N PRO A 271 -5.03 -2.32 -12.49
CA PRO A 271 -4.66 -3.65 -12.02
C PRO A 271 -4.92 -3.82 -10.53
N GLN A 272 -5.47 -4.95 -10.10
CA GLN A 272 -6.03 -5.11 -8.75
C GLN A 272 -5.08 -4.68 -7.61
N ALA A 273 -3.79 -5.05 -7.65
CA ALA A 273 -2.81 -4.62 -6.65
C ALA A 273 -2.63 -3.09 -6.59
N HIS A 274 -2.77 -2.39 -7.71
CA HIS A 274 -2.74 -0.93 -7.78
C HIS A 274 -4.04 -0.32 -7.26
N ARG A 275 -5.19 -0.81 -7.72
CA ARG A 275 -6.52 -0.34 -7.31
C ARG A 275 -6.79 -0.52 -5.81
N ASP A 276 -6.59 -1.72 -5.29
CA ASP A 276 -6.84 -2.04 -3.87
C ASP A 276 -5.86 -1.26 -2.97
N THR A 277 -4.61 -1.05 -3.41
CA THR A 277 -3.64 -0.18 -2.70
C THR A 277 -4.02 1.29 -2.77
N LEU A 278 -4.53 1.78 -3.90
CA LEU A 278 -5.03 3.15 -4.06
C LEU A 278 -6.21 3.40 -3.12
N ALA A 279 -7.21 2.51 -3.10
CA ALA A 279 -8.38 2.59 -2.23
C ALA A 279 -8.01 2.71 -0.74
N TYR A 280 -7.10 1.85 -0.27
CA TYR A 280 -6.62 1.90 1.11
C TYR A 280 -5.89 3.19 1.45
N LEU A 281 -5.15 3.78 0.50
CA LEU A 281 -4.46 5.05 0.69
C LEU A 281 -5.42 6.25 0.61
N MET A 282 -6.46 6.21 -0.23
CA MET A 282 -7.48 7.26 -0.30
C MET A 282 -8.27 7.35 1.01
N LEU A 283 -8.80 6.22 1.51
CA LEU A 283 -9.49 6.15 2.80
C LEU A 283 -8.60 6.56 3.97
N HIS A 284 -7.28 6.36 3.89
CA HIS A 284 -6.34 6.91 4.86
C HIS A 284 -6.22 8.43 4.74
N TRP A 285 -5.99 8.95 3.54
CA TRP A 285 -5.75 10.38 3.31
C TRP A 285 -6.99 11.25 3.47
N GLN A 286 -8.19 10.71 3.26
CA GLN A 286 -9.46 11.34 3.67
C GLN A 286 -9.46 11.56 5.19
N ARG A 287 -9.30 10.50 6.00
CA ARG A 287 -9.23 10.62 7.47
C ARG A 287 -8.06 11.47 8.00
N VAL A 288 -7.00 11.67 7.21
CA VAL A 288 -5.91 12.63 7.50
C VAL A 288 -6.31 14.08 7.19
N ALA A 289 -7.11 14.32 6.15
CA ALA A 289 -7.65 15.63 5.80
C ALA A 289 -8.81 16.06 6.71
N ASP A 290 -9.65 15.11 7.11
CA ASP A 290 -10.81 15.32 7.98
C ASP A 290 -10.41 15.63 9.43
N SER A 291 -9.19 15.24 9.85
CA SER A 291 -8.70 15.48 11.21
C SER A 291 -8.16 16.91 11.40
N PRO A 292 -8.85 17.81 12.14
CA PRO A 292 -8.44 19.22 12.23
C PRO A 292 -7.04 19.45 12.82
N PRO A 293 -6.57 18.70 13.86
CA PRO A 293 -5.21 18.83 14.40
C PRO A 293 -4.09 18.60 13.39
N VAL A 294 -4.32 17.85 12.32
CA VAL A 294 -3.27 17.52 11.33
C VAL A 294 -3.01 18.69 10.38
N ARG A 295 -4.03 19.53 10.12
CA ARG A 295 -3.98 20.73 9.25
C ARG A 295 -3.54 20.43 7.80
N MET A 296 -3.77 19.21 7.31
CA MET A 296 -3.38 18.74 5.98
C MET A 296 -4.58 18.53 5.07
N THR A 297 -5.10 19.62 4.50
CA THR A 297 -6.24 19.59 3.57
C THR A 297 -6.01 18.69 2.35
N VAL A 298 -7.09 18.29 1.68
CA VAL A 298 -7.06 17.57 0.38
C VAL A 298 -6.10 18.22 -0.62
N SER A 299 -6.07 19.56 -0.73
CA SER A 299 -5.12 20.28 -1.58
C SER A 299 -3.66 20.12 -1.13
N ASN A 300 -3.38 20.17 0.18
CA ASN A 300 -2.02 19.99 0.70
C ASN A 300 -1.52 18.55 0.47
N LEU A 301 -2.39 17.55 0.65
CA LEU A 301 -2.08 16.15 0.36
C LEU A 301 -1.88 15.92 -1.14
N ALA A 302 -2.71 16.53 -1.99
CA ALA A 302 -2.59 16.43 -3.44
C ALA A 302 -1.22 16.93 -3.95
N VAL A 303 -0.74 18.07 -3.43
CA VAL A 303 0.60 18.63 -3.78
C VAL A 303 1.74 17.66 -3.45
N ILE A 304 1.67 16.99 -2.29
CA ILE A 304 2.70 16.03 -1.83
C ILE A 304 2.63 14.72 -2.62
N PHE A 305 1.42 14.21 -2.86
CA PHE A 305 1.25 12.85 -3.33
C PHE A 305 1.14 12.72 -4.85
N ALA A 306 0.67 13.73 -5.59
CA ALA A 306 0.57 13.66 -7.05
C ALA A 306 1.87 13.19 -7.75
N PRO A 307 3.04 13.83 -7.57
CA PRO A 307 4.30 13.34 -8.16
C PRO A 307 4.79 12.01 -7.57
N THR A 308 4.29 11.61 -6.40
CA THR A 308 4.60 10.31 -5.77
C THR A 308 3.74 9.17 -6.35
N LEU A 309 2.48 9.44 -6.70
CA LEU A 309 1.54 8.45 -7.23
C LEU A 309 1.66 8.26 -8.74
N PHE A 310 1.95 9.33 -9.48
CA PHE A 310 2.12 9.31 -10.94
C PHE A 310 3.57 9.04 -11.37
N GLY A 311 4.55 9.26 -10.50
CA GLY A 311 5.97 8.99 -10.76
C GLY A 311 6.75 10.13 -11.42
N ASP A 312 8.03 9.90 -11.70
CA ASP A 312 8.98 10.93 -12.16
C ASP A 312 9.28 10.92 -13.68
N LEU A 313 8.68 9.99 -14.42
CA LEU A 313 8.62 10.03 -15.89
C LEU A 313 7.60 11.10 -16.30
N ASP A 314 7.99 11.98 -17.22
CA ASP A 314 7.20 13.15 -17.66
C ASP A 314 6.85 14.15 -16.56
N LEU A 315 7.74 14.29 -15.57
CA LEU A 315 7.62 15.25 -14.47
C LEU A 315 7.83 16.70 -14.97
N THR A 316 6.79 17.29 -15.56
CA THR A 316 6.69 18.72 -15.91
C THR A 316 5.82 19.46 -14.89
N LEU A 317 5.91 20.80 -14.84
CA LEU A 317 5.04 21.61 -13.96
C LEU A 317 3.56 21.47 -14.35
N GLU A 318 3.27 21.45 -15.65
CA GLU A 318 1.95 21.27 -16.24
C GLU A 318 1.33 19.92 -15.84
N ASN A 319 2.05 18.81 -16.06
CA ASN A 319 1.61 17.48 -15.67
C ASN A 319 1.39 17.38 -14.16
N VAL A 320 2.27 17.96 -13.34
CA VAL A 320 2.09 17.99 -11.87
C VAL A 320 0.82 18.74 -11.46
N VAL A 321 0.43 19.82 -12.14
CA VAL A 321 -0.84 20.52 -11.86
C VAL A 321 -2.05 19.65 -12.22
N ILE A 322 -2.01 18.95 -13.36
CA ILE A 322 -3.08 18.01 -13.76
C ILE A 322 -3.17 16.85 -12.75
N TRP A 323 -2.05 16.25 -12.38
CA TRP A 323 -1.98 15.14 -11.41
C TRP A 323 -2.46 15.56 -10.01
N GLN A 324 -2.21 16.81 -9.60
CA GLN A 324 -2.79 17.39 -8.39
C GLN A 324 -4.31 17.52 -8.50
N GLN A 325 -4.84 17.88 -9.67
CA GLN A 325 -6.28 17.98 -9.88
C GLN A 325 -6.96 16.60 -9.87
N VAL A 326 -6.37 15.58 -10.53
CA VAL A 326 -6.82 14.19 -10.43
C VAL A 326 -6.88 13.76 -8.96
N LEU A 327 -5.80 13.99 -8.22
CA LEU A 327 -5.70 13.52 -6.85
C LEU A 327 -6.66 14.24 -5.90
N LYS A 328 -7.02 15.51 -6.15
CA LYS A 328 -8.14 16.15 -5.45
C LYS A 328 -9.46 15.45 -5.73
N VAL A 329 -9.76 15.12 -6.99
CA VAL A 329 -10.99 14.40 -7.35
C VAL A 329 -11.03 13.04 -6.65
N LEU A 330 -9.96 12.24 -6.73
CA LEU A 330 -9.85 10.92 -6.07
C LEU A 330 -10.09 10.98 -4.55
N LEU A 331 -9.56 12.01 -3.89
CA LEU A 331 -9.75 12.24 -2.45
C LEU A 331 -11.14 12.77 -2.08
N LEU A 332 -11.91 13.28 -3.05
CA LEU A 332 -13.29 13.76 -2.88
C LEU A 332 -14.36 12.73 -3.28
N LEU A 333 -13.97 11.57 -3.82
CA LEU A 333 -14.90 10.46 -4.04
C LEU A 333 -15.40 9.89 -2.69
N PRO A 334 -16.65 9.42 -2.57
CA PRO A 334 -17.17 8.88 -1.30
C PRO A 334 -16.32 7.74 -0.72
N SER A 335 -16.28 7.63 0.61
CA SER A 335 -15.64 6.50 1.32
C SER A 335 -16.09 5.14 0.80
N ASP A 336 -17.40 5.01 0.58
CA ASP A 336 -18.08 3.78 0.23
C ASP A 336 -17.65 3.28 -1.16
N PHE A 337 -17.26 4.19 -2.07
CA PHE A 337 -16.66 3.84 -3.36
C PHE A 337 -15.27 3.20 -3.19
N TRP A 338 -14.54 3.52 -2.14
CA TRP A 338 -13.23 2.92 -1.85
C TRP A 338 -13.34 1.63 -1.04
N ASP A 339 -14.25 1.57 -0.06
CA ASP A 339 -14.42 0.40 0.80
C ASP A 339 -14.85 -0.87 0.04
N GLN A 340 -15.61 -0.74 -1.07
CA GLN A 340 -15.98 -1.88 -1.92
C GLN A 340 -14.77 -2.66 -2.49
N PHE A 341 -13.60 -2.02 -2.63
CA PHE A 341 -12.36 -2.68 -3.09
C PHE A 341 -11.56 -3.32 -1.96
N LEU A 342 -11.97 -3.12 -0.70
CA LEU A 342 -11.28 -3.58 0.50
C LEU A 342 -11.99 -4.73 1.22
N GLU A 343 -13.14 -5.18 0.73
CA GLU A 343 -13.86 -6.32 1.30
C GLU A 343 -13.00 -7.60 1.33
N VAL A 344 -12.76 -8.12 2.53
CA VAL A 344 -12.14 -9.43 2.73
C VAL A 344 -13.16 -10.52 2.41
N HIS A 345 -13.30 -10.86 1.12
CA HIS A 345 -13.99 -12.08 0.73
C HIS A 345 -13.33 -13.30 1.39
N PRO A 346 -14.14 -14.28 1.87
CA PRO A 346 -13.61 -15.51 2.44
C PRO A 346 -12.78 -16.25 1.38
N LEU A 347 -11.69 -16.88 1.83
CA LEU A 347 -10.93 -17.78 0.97
C LEU A 347 -11.83 -18.93 0.52
N PRO A 348 -11.80 -19.35 -0.77
CA PRO A 348 -12.32 -20.64 -1.16
C PRO A 348 -11.71 -21.72 -0.26
N SER A 349 -12.56 -22.54 0.36
CA SER A 349 -12.09 -23.74 1.06
C SER A 349 -11.26 -24.57 0.07
N PRO A 350 -10.13 -25.18 0.48
CA PRO A 350 -9.42 -26.09 -0.41
C PRO A 350 -10.39 -27.19 -0.86
N MET A 351 -10.65 -27.25 -2.17
CA MET A 351 -11.48 -28.28 -2.78
C MET A 351 -10.99 -29.68 -2.33
N PRO A 352 -11.89 -30.63 -2.06
CA PRO A 352 -11.49 -32.00 -1.78
C PRO A 352 -10.64 -32.56 -2.92
N SER A 353 -9.74 -33.47 -2.59
CA SER A 353 -8.77 -34.04 -3.54
C SER A 353 -9.45 -34.65 -4.75
N SER A 354 -8.89 -34.40 -5.94
CA SER A 354 -9.44 -34.82 -7.23
C SER A 354 -9.49 -36.34 -7.42
N TYR A 355 -10.61 -36.92 -7.00
CA TYR A 355 -11.22 -38.09 -7.61
C TYR A 355 -12.75 -37.86 -7.66
N ASP A 356 -13.40 -38.55 -8.58
CA ASP A 356 -14.83 -38.46 -8.92
C ASP A 356 -15.30 -37.16 -9.64
N PHE A 357 -16.42 -37.32 -10.35
CA PHE A 357 -17.23 -36.30 -11.04
C PHE A 357 -16.85 -35.84 -12.48
N TYR A 358 -16.61 -36.81 -13.37
CA TYR A 358 -17.19 -36.71 -14.72
C TYR A 358 -18.68 -37.08 -14.64
N ASP A 359 -19.59 -36.09 -14.48
CA ASP A 359 -20.98 -36.04 -15.00
C ASP A 359 -21.90 -35.11 -14.19
N ARG A 360 -22.05 -33.85 -14.62
CA ARG A 360 -23.35 -33.16 -14.80
C ARG A 360 -23.17 -31.73 -15.38
N PRO A 361 -24.23 -31.15 -15.98
CA PRO A 361 -24.09 -30.01 -16.88
C PRO A 361 -24.09 -28.65 -16.18
N TRP A 362 -23.79 -27.61 -16.97
CA TRP A 362 -24.06 -26.22 -16.62
C TRP A 362 -25.55 -26.01 -16.34
N ASP A 363 -25.88 -25.50 -15.16
CA ASP A 363 -27.20 -24.95 -14.84
C ASP A 363 -27.08 -23.55 -14.21
N GLN A 364 -28.10 -22.73 -14.42
CA GLN A 364 -28.08 -21.28 -14.17
C GLN A 364 -28.86 -20.93 -12.91
N SER A 365 -28.19 -20.50 -11.84
CA SER A 365 -28.89 -19.89 -10.69
C SER A 365 -27.99 -18.91 -9.90
N SER A 366 -28.62 -17.84 -9.38
CA SER A 366 -28.02 -16.74 -8.59
C SER A 366 -26.73 -16.11 -9.18
N HIS A 367 -26.76 -15.00 -9.92
CA HIS A 367 -27.86 -14.06 -10.19
C HIS A 367 -28.42 -13.29 -8.98
N LEU A 368 -27.57 -12.94 -8.00
CA LEU A 368 -27.86 -11.83 -7.07
C LEU A 368 -26.88 -10.66 -7.25
N ARG A 369 -27.37 -9.65 -7.99
CA ARG A 369 -26.98 -8.23 -8.01
C ARG A 369 -25.50 -7.85 -7.76
N TRP A 370 -24.73 -7.78 -8.85
CA TRP A 370 -23.64 -6.81 -8.98
C TRP A 370 -23.73 -6.12 -10.34
N SER A 371 -24.29 -4.91 -10.39
CA SER A 371 -24.40 -4.10 -11.62
C SER A 371 -23.53 -2.85 -11.49
N SER A 372 -22.23 -3.03 -11.81
CA SER A 372 -21.21 -1.99 -11.71
C SER A 372 -21.61 -0.68 -12.42
N VAL A 373 -21.23 0.45 -11.82
CA VAL A 373 -21.47 1.84 -12.27
C VAL A 373 -22.96 2.22 -12.40
N LYS A 374 -23.71 1.54 -13.26
CA LYS A 374 -25.10 1.84 -13.62
C LYS A 374 -26.09 1.77 -12.46
N THR A 375 -25.79 1.06 -11.37
CA THR A 375 -26.65 1.05 -10.17
C THR A 375 -26.46 2.31 -9.32
N TYR A 376 -25.21 2.74 -9.13
CA TYR A 376 -24.88 3.95 -8.36
C TYR A 376 -25.45 5.19 -9.05
N PHE A 377 -25.21 5.37 -10.34
CA PHE A 377 -25.77 6.51 -11.09
C PHE A 377 -27.30 6.47 -11.21
N ARG A 378 -27.94 5.29 -11.32
CA ARG A 378 -29.41 5.18 -11.21
C ARG A 378 -29.92 5.56 -9.82
N SER A 379 -29.17 5.29 -8.76
CA SER A 379 -29.51 5.70 -7.39
C SER A 379 -29.49 7.23 -7.27
N MET A 380 -28.45 7.89 -7.79
CA MET A 380 -28.34 9.36 -7.73
C MET A 380 -29.37 10.09 -8.62
N VAL A 381 -29.64 9.60 -9.84
CA VAL A 381 -30.65 10.20 -10.74
C VAL A 381 -32.08 10.08 -10.19
N ASN A 382 -32.37 9.04 -9.40
CA ASN A 382 -33.66 8.92 -8.71
C ASN A 382 -33.80 9.91 -7.53
N LEU A 383 -32.71 10.34 -6.89
CA LEU A 383 -32.75 11.33 -5.80
C LEU A 383 -33.01 12.76 -6.31
N SER A 384 -32.49 13.12 -7.49
CA SER A 384 -32.78 14.42 -8.13
C SER A 384 -34.16 14.49 -8.80
N SER A 385 -34.93 13.40 -8.80
CA SER A 385 -36.27 13.32 -9.40
C SER A 385 -37.43 13.57 -8.40
N VAL A 386 -37.13 13.93 -7.14
CA VAL A 386 -38.13 14.11 -6.07
C VAL A 386 -38.10 15.54 -5.52
N HIS A 387 -38.35 16.54 -6.38
CA HIS A 387 -38.77 17.89 -5.97
C HIS A 387 -39.36 18.69 -7.15
N ILE A 388 -40.66 18.47 -7.41
CA ILE A 388 -41.61 19.44 -7.99
C ILE A 388 -42.90 19.30 -7.19
#